data_AF-A0A834XNG3-F1
#
_entry.id   AF-A0A834XNG3-F1
#
_cell.length_a   1.000
_cell.length_b   1.000
_cell.length_c   1.000
_cell.angle_alpha   90.00
_cell.angle_beta   90.00
_cell.angle_gamma   90.00
#
_symmetry.space_group_name_H-M   'P 1'
#
loop_
_entity.id
_entity.type
_entity.pdbx_description
1 polymer ?
#
loop_
_entity_poly.entity_id
_entity_poly.type
_entity_poly.pdbx_seq_one_letter_code
_entity_poly.pdbx_strand_id
1 'polypeptide(L)'
;METLYHQTNKLVQETQYLCTQQYKRGVNYDYDHYDQDAIENDIFNCEKLDIYCIKGPITQRQNAKMGVDQLQYDSRHLTSAFNT
;
A
#
# COMPACT_ATOMS: atom_id res chain seq x y z
N MET A 1 -14.10 2.65 -6.66
CA MET A 1 -13.70 2.47 -5.26
C MET A 1 -13.24 1.04 -5.05
N GLU A 2 -14.12 0.05 -5.19
CA GLU A 2 -13.77 -1.38 -5.01
C GLU A 2 -12.63 -1.86 -5.91
N THR A 3 -12.65 -1.52 -7.21
CA THR A 3 -11.55 -1.86 -8.13
C THR A 3 -10.21 -1.28 -7.69
N LEU A 4 -10.19 0.00 -7.28
CA LEU A 4 -8.97 0.65 -6.82
C LEU A 4 -8.48 0.01 -5.51
N TYR A 5 -9.40 -0.34 -4.60
CA TYR A 5 -9.06 -1.01 -3.35
C TYR A 5 -8.38 -2.36 -3.59
N HIS A 6 -8.94 -3.20 -4.47
CA HIS A 6 -8.33 -4.49 -4.79
C HIS A 6 -6.99 -4.36 -5.51
N GLN A 7 -6.85 -3.36 -6.38
CA GLN A 7 -5.58 -3.06 -7.04
C GLN A 7 -4.51 -2.63 -6.03
N THR A 8 -4.83 -1.68 -5.15
CA THR A 8 -3.90 -1.22 -4.11
C THR A 8 -3.54 -2.32 -3.12
N ASN A 9 -4.51 -3.14 -2.69
CA ASN A 9 -4.23 -4.27 -1.80
C ASN A 9 -3.29 -5.29 -2.44
N LYS A 10 -3.50 -5.58 -3.74
CA LYS A 10 -2.60 -6.45 -4.49
C LYS A 10 -1.18 -5.87 -4.58
N LEU A 11 -1.05 -4.59 -4.88
CA LEU A 11 0.24 -3.90 -4.96
C LEU A 11 0.98 -3.94 -3.62
N VAL A 12 0.30 -3.60 -2.51
CA VAL A 12 0.88 -3.66 -1.15
C VAL A 12 1.40 -5.07 -0.82
N GLN A 13 0.64 -6.12 -1.18
CA GLN A 13 1.07 -7.51 -0.97
C GLN A 13 2.29 -7.89 -1.82
N GLU A 14 2.35 -7.44 -3.07
CA GLU A 14 3.50 -7.67 -3.95
C GLU A 14 4.76 -6.97 -3.38
N THR A 15 4.64 -5.73 -2.92
CA THR A 15 5.72 -4.96 -2.30
C THR A 15 6.23 -5.64 -1.00
N GLN A 16 5.32 -6.14 -0.15
CA GLN A 16 5.69 -6.91 1.05
C GLN A 16 6.45 -8.20 0.71
N TYR A 17 6.02 -8.90 -0.33
CA TYR A 17 6.67 -10.13 -0.78
C TYR A 17 8.10 -9.86 -1.27
N LEU A 18 8.30 -8.79 -2.04
CA LEU A 18 9.60 -8.37 -2.54
C LEU A 18 10.55 -7.99 -1.40
N CYS A 19 10.09 -7.16 -0.46
CA CYS A 19 10.87 -6.79 0.73
C CYS A 19 11.32 -8.03 1.54
N THR A 20 10.43 -9.00 1.74
CA THR A 20 10.77 -10.26 2.45
C THR A 20 11.81 -11.09 1.68
N GLN A 21 11.73 -11.12 0.34
CA GLN A 21 12.72 -11.81 -0.49
C GLN A 21 14.09 -11.12 -0.44
N GLN A 22 14.14 -9.79 -0.47
CA GLN A 22 15.38 -9.02 -0.35
C GLN A 22 16.08 -9.28 0.99
N TYR A 23 15.33 -9.23 2.10
CA TYR A 23 15.85 -9.52 3.43
C TYR A 23 16.46 -10.93 3.52
N LYS A 24 15.82 -11.93 2.88
CA LYS A 24 16.32 -13.31 2.85
C LYS A 24 17.55 -13.52 1.96
N ARG A 25 17.75 -12.70 0.93
CA ARG A 25 18.80 -12.91 -0.08
C ARG A 25 20.10 -12.16 0.17
N GLY A 26 20.15 -11.23 1.14
CA GLY A 26 21.36 -10.46 1.43
C GLY A 26 21.68 -9.49 0.29
N VAL A 27 21.00 -8.35 0.32
CA VAL A 27 21.06 -7.14 -0.53
C VAL A 27 22.21 -7.05 -1.56
N ASN A 28 21.84 -6.96 -2.85
CA ASN A 28 22.52 -6.19 -3.91
C ASN A 28 21.79 -6.35 -5.25
N TYR A 29 20.67 -5.65 -5.45
CA TYR A 29 20.07 -5.46 -6.78
C TYR A 29 19.41 -4.09 -6.80
N ASP A 30 19.44 -3.39 -7.95
CA ASP A 30 18.87 -2.06 -8.26
C ASP A 30 17.33 -1.95 -8.09
N TYR A 31 16.72 -2.73 -7.19
CA TYR A 31 15.29 -2.68 -6.88
C TYR A 31 14.90 -1.52 -5.96
N ASP A 32 15.86 -0.90 -5.26
CA ASP A 32 15.58 0.14 -4.26
C ASP A 32 14.78 1.32 -4.84
N HIS A 33 15.05 1.73 -6.08
CA HIS A 33 14.32 2.83 -6.72
C HIS A 33 12.91 2.41 -7.19
N TYR A 34 12.78 1.19 -7.72
CA TYR A 34 11.49 0.66 -8.17
C TYR A 34 10.53 0.44 -7.00
N ASP A 35 11.05 -0.03 -5.87
CA ASP A 35 10.28 -0.30 -4.67
C ASP A 35 9.83 1.01 -3.98
N GLN A 36 10.64 2.07 -4.03
CA GLN A 36 10.27 3.40 -3.52
C GLN A 36 9.11 4.01 -4.32
N ASP A 37 9.19 4.00 -5.65
CA ASP A 37 8.12 4.52 -6.54
C ASP A 37 6.81 3.75 -6.38
N ALA A 38 6.90 2.43 -6.17
CA ALA A 38 5.73 1.58 -5.90
C ALA A 38 5.05 1.96 -4.58
N ILE A 39 5.83 2.19 -3.52
CA ILE A 39 5.32 2.61 -2.20
C ILE A 39 4.67 4.00 -2.28
N GLU A 40 5.27 4.94 -3.01
CA GLU A 40 4.65 6.26 -3.21
C GLU A 40 3.31 6.16 -3.95
N ASN A 41 3.22 5.27 -4.94
CA ASN A 41 1.98 5.03 -5.66
C ASN A 41 0.90 4.40 -4.74
N ASP A 42 1.30 3.47 -3.87
CA ASP A 42 0.40 2.86 -2.87
C ASP A 42 -0.16 3.90 -1.89
N ILE A 43 0.69 4.80 -1.38
CA ILE A 43 0.29 5.91 -0.51
C ILE A 43 -0.71 6.82 -1.24
N PHE A 44 -0.38 7.23 -2.47
CA PHE A 44 -1.26 8.08 -3.28
C PHE A 44 -2.62 7.42 -3.57
N ASN A 45 -2.64 6.11 -3.83
CA ASN A 45 -3.88 5.37 -4.02
C ASN A 45 -4.70 5.27 -2.73
N CYS A 46 -4.05 5.11 -1.57
CA CYS A 46 -4.71 5.14 -0.28
C CYS A 46 -5.38 6.51 0.00
N GLU A 47 -4.73 7.62 -0.34
CA GLU A 47 -5.32 8.96 -0.22
C GLU A 47 -6.56 9.13 -1.12
N LYS A 48 -6.49 8.63 -2.36
CA LYS A 48 -7.66 8.60 -3.26
C LYS A 48 -8.79 7.73 -2.73
N LEU A 49 -8.46 6.56 -2.16
CA LEU A 49 -9.44 5.67 -1.55
C LEU A 49 -10.13 6.33 -0.35
N ASP A 50 -9.41 7.13 0.43
CA ASP A 50 -9.99 7.89 1.54
C ASP A 50 -11.05 8.88 1.06
N ILE A 51 -10.75 9.59 -0.04
CA ILE A 51 -11.71 10.49 -0.70
C ILE A 51 -12.93 9.71 -1.20
N TYR A 52 -12.74 8.52 -1.77
CA TYR A 52 -13.85 7.68 -2.22
C TYR A 52 -14.69 7.13 -1.06
N CYS A 53 -14.09 6.81 0.08
CA CYS A 53 -14.81 6.42 1.29
C CYS A 53 -15.76 7.53 1.73
N ILE A 54 -15.27 8.77 1.77
CA ILE A 54 -16.08 9.93 2.16
C ILE A 54 -17.20 10.21 1.15
N LYS A 55 -16.94 10.01 -0.15
CA LYS A 55 -17.93 10.23 -1.22
C LYS A 55 -18.94 9.08 -1.39
N GLY A 56 -18.71 7.92 -0.76
CA GLY A 56 -19.58 6.76 -0.86
C GLY A 56 -20.83 6.81 0.03
N PRO A 57 -21.73 5.80 -0.05
CA PRO A 57 -22.90 5.66 0.81
C PRO A 57 -22.50 5.54 2.28
N ILE A 58 -23.18 6.28 3.18
CA ILE A 58 -22.86 6.34 4.63
C ILE A 58 -22.76 4.94 5.25
N THR A 59 -23.68 4.03 4.88
CA THR A 59 -23.75 2.66 5.39
C THR A 59 -22.52 1.82 5.07
N GLN A 60 -21.75 2.16 4.05
CA GLN A 60 -20.55 1.42 3.62
C GLN A 60 -19.26 2.11 4.05
N ARG A 61 -19.31 3.39 4.47
CA ARG A 61 -18.11 4.19 4.75
C ARG A 61 -17.24 3.62 5.84
N GLN A 62 -17.83 3.11 6.91
CA GLN A 62 -17.06 2.61 8.05
C GLN A 62 -16.24 1.37 7.66
N ASN A 63 -16.85 0.42 6.96
CA ASN A 63 -16.16 -0.78 6.48
C ASN A 63 -15.10 -0.43 5.45
N ALA A 64 -15.44 0.46 4.51
CA ALA A 64 -14.51 0.98 3.52
C ALA A 64 -13.29 1.66 4.16
N LYS A 65 -13.52 2.54 5.14
CA LYS A 65 -12.48 3.27 5.86
C LYS A 65 -11.56 2.34 6.63
N MET A 66 -12.11 1.31 7.29
CA MET A 66 -11.30 0.30 7.98
C MET A 66 -10.32 -0.41 7.04
N GLY A 67 -10.76 -0.77 5.82
CA GLY A 67 -9.87 -1.35 4.81
C GLY A 67 -8.78 -0.38 4.33
N VAL A 68 -9.14 0.89 4.12
CA VAL A 68 -8.17 1.92 3.72
C VAL A 68 -7.16 2.20 4.84
N ASP A 69 -7.60 2.24 6.09
CA ASP A 69 -6.73 2.44 7.25
C ASP A 69 -5.69 1.31 7.39
N GLN A 70 -6.11 0.06 7.12
CA GLN A 70 -5.19 -1.08 7.08
C GLN A 70 -4.13 -0.90 5.97
N LEU A 71 -4.55 -0.55 4.74
CA LEU A 71 -3.61 -0.33 3.63
C LEU A 71 -2.62 0.82 3.91
N GLN A 72 -3.09 1.89 4.56
CA GLN A 72 -2.23 3.00 4.99
C GLN A 72 -1.22 2.58 6.06
N TYR A 73 -1.63 1.73 7.00
CA TYR A 73 -0.73 1.17 8.00
C TYR A 73 0.36 0.31 7.34
N ASP A 74 -0.04 -0.61 6.46
CA ASP A 74 0.89 -1.50 5.75
C ASP A 74 1.87 -0.72 4.88
N SER A 75 1.40 0.30 4.15
CA SER A 75 2.25 1.16 3.32
C SER A 75 3.29 1.91 4.15
N ARG A 76 2.91 2.48 5.31
CA ARG A 76 3.87 3.16 6.21
C ARG A 76 4.90 2.20 6.79
N HIS A 77 4.49 0.97 7.10
CA HIS A 77 5.40 -0.06 7.59
C HIS A 77 6.43 -0.45 6.52
N LEU A 78 5.99 -0.60 5.26
CA LEU A 78 6.87 -0.80 4.12
C LEU A 78 7.84 0.37 3.95
N THR A 79 7.36 1.61 3.93
CA THR A 79 8.21 2.81 3.84
C THR A 79 9.29 2.81 4.92
N SER A 80 8.95 2.43 6.16
CA SER A 80 9.92 2.37 7.25
C SER A 80 10.97 1.27 7.02
N ALA A 81 10.56 0.11 6.52
CA ALA A 81 11.46 -1.00 6.23
C ALA A 81 12.46 -0.70 5.09
N PHE A 82 12.05 0.08 4.09
CA PHE A 82 12.92 0.46 2.96
C PHE A 82 13.82 1.67 3.25
N ASN A 83 13.46 2.55 4.18
CA ASN A 83 14.27 3.72 4.55
C ASN A 83 15.25 3.47 5.73
N THR A 84 15.50 2.22 6.12
CA THR A 84 16.42 1.86 7.24
C THR A 84 17.78 1.41 6.70
#